data_AF-A0A351FQC9-F1
#
_entry.id   AF-A0A351FQC9-F1
#
_cell.length_a   1.000
_cell.length_b   1.000
_cell.length_c   1.000
_cell.angle_alpha   90.00
_cell.angle_beta   90.00
_cell.angle_gamma   90.00
#
_symmetry.space_group_name_H-M   'P 1'
#
loop_
_entity.id
_entity.type
_entity.pdbx_description
1 polymer ?
#
loop_
_entity_poly.entity_id
_entity_poly.type
_entity_poly.pdbx_seq_one_letter_code
_entity_poly.pdbx_strand_id
1 'polypeptide(L)' 'AGAKFDGPNPEQNLTRLTRGAANPTAMANQPTGKETVSFSADIAPILTQNCNGCHYKAQRVQGGLNMTSFATLLRGG' A
#
# COMPACT_ATOMS: atom_id res chain seq x y z
N ALA A 1 19.81 17.25 -6.51
CA ALA A 1 19.92 16.45 -7.75
C ALA A 1 19.18 15.14 -7.54
N GLY A 2 18.31 14.72 -8.47
CA GLY A 2 17.48 13.51 -8.34
C GLY A 2 18.19 12.21 -8.72
N ALA A 3 17.53 11.07 -8.50
CA ALA A 3 18.03 9.76 -8.92
C ALA A 3 18.18 9.68 -10.45
N LYS A 4 19.26 9.04 -10.92
CA LYS A 4 19.50 8.80 -12.34
C LYS A 4 18.69 7.60 -12.79
N PHE A 5 18.17 7.63 -14.02
CA PHE A 5 17.54 6.47 -14.64
C PHE A 5 18.57 5.34 -14.78
N ASP A 6 18.27 4.20 -14.19
CA ASP A 6 19.12 3.00 -14.08
C ASP A 6 18.53 1.79 -14.83
N GLY A 7 17.49 2.01 -15.64
CA GLY A 7 16.86 0.98 -16.46
C GLY A 7 17.63 0.68 -17.76
N PRO A 8 17.33 -0.45 -18.42
CA PRO A 8 18.02 -0.88 -19.63
C PRO A 8 17.77 0.01 -20.85
N ASN A 9 16.65 0.75 -20.88
CA ASN A 9 16.36 1.74 -21.92
C ASN A 9 15.39 2.83 -21.39
N PRO A 10 15.75 4.13 -21.46
CA PRO A 10 14.94 5.25 -20.98
C PRO A 10 13.60 5.46 -21.71
N GLU A 11 13.43 4.86 -22.88
CA GLU A 11 12.21 4.95 -23.69
C GLU A 11 11.27 3.76 -23.48
N GLN A 12 11.64 2.79 -22.63
CA GLN A 12 10.79 1.65 -22.35
C GLN A 12 9.55 2.07 -21.56
N ASN A 13 8.41 1.48 -21.94
CA ASN A 13 7.18 1.66 -21.21
C ASN A 13 7.36 1.25 -19.74
N LEU A 14 7.06 2.18 -18.83
CA LEU A 14 7.24 2.03 -17.38
C LEU A 14 6.54 0.78 -16.82
N THR A 15 5.42 0.36 -17.43
CA THR A 15 4.70 -0.87 -17.01
C THR A 15 5.48 -2.16 -17.26
N ARG A 16 6.47 -2.16 -18.16
CA ARG A 16 7.40 -3.29 -18.33
C ARG A 16 8.51 -3.29 -17.29
N LEU A 17 8.94 -2.12 -16.82
CA LEU A 17 9.93 -1.99 -15.73
C LEU A 17 9.32 -2.43 -14.39
N THR A 18 8.03 -2.14 -14.16
CA THR A 18 7.33 -2.54 -12.94
C THR A 18 6.88 -4.01 -12.93
N ARG A 19 6.89 -4.70 -14.07
CA ARG A 19 6.57 -6.14 -14.16
C ARG A 19 7.70 -7.06 -13.66
N GLY A 20 8.89 -6.52 -13.43
CA GLY A 20 10.02 -7.22 -12.81
C GLY A 20 10.33 -6.75 -11.39
N ALA A 21 9.64 -5.72 -10.89
CA ALA A 21 9.72 -5.34 -9.49
C ALA A 21 8.95 -6.41 -8.71
N ALA A 22 9.70 -7.23 -7.98
CA ALA A 22 9.18 -8.05 -6.91
C ALA A 22 8.06 -7.31 -6.19
N ASN A 23 7.00 -8.04 -5.80
CA ASN A 23 6.14 -7.63 -4.69
C ASN A 23 7.04 -6.87 -3.72
N PRO A 24 6.82 -5.58 -3.44
CA PRO A 24 7.38 -5.07 -2.22
C PRO A 24 6.65 -5.94 -1.21
N THR A 25 7.32 -6.99 -0.72
CA THR A 25 7.24 -7.28 0.68
C THR A 25 7.65 -5.95 1.29
N ALA A 26 6.66 -5.06 1.45
CA ALA A 26 6.70 -3.99 2.39
C ALA A 26 7.36 -4.66 3.57
N MET A 27 8.56 -4.20 3.91
CA MET A 27 9.26 -4.67 5.08
C MET A 27 8.40 -4.18 6.23
N ALA A 28 7.28 -4.87 6.44
CA ALA A 28 6.41 -4.74 7.57
C ALA A 28 7.31 -5.24 8.68
N ASN A 29 7.89 -4.27 9.39
CA ASN A 29 8.67 -4.52 10.57
C ASN A 29 7.84 -5.50 11.41
N GLN A 30 8.38 -6.69 11.65
CA GLN A 30 7.61 -7.70 12.37
C GLN A 30 7.23 -7.13 13.74
N PRO A 31 6.00 -7.39 14.22
CA PRO A 31 5.61 -6.98 15.56
C PRO A 31 6.63 -7.53 16.56
N THR A 32 7.20 -6.63 17.35
CA THR A 32 8.15 -6.94 18.43
C THR A 32 7.44 -7.39 19.70
N GLY A 33 6.11 -7.25 19.77
CA GLY A 33 5.29 -7.51 20.94
C GLY A 33 5.40 -6.43 22.02
N LYS A 34 6.15 -5.35 21.76
CA LYS A 34 6.33 -4.20 22.65
C LYS A 34 5.59 -2.96 22.16
N GLU A 35 4.76 -3.11 21.14
CA GLU A 35 3.95 -2.03 20.60
C GLU A 35 2.93 -1.59 21.65
N THR A 36 2.86 -0.28 21.88
CA THR A 36 1.84 0.32 22.75
C THR A 36 0.54 0.63 22.02
N VAL A 37 0.53 0.44 20.69
CA VAL A 37 -0.60 0.71 19.80
C VAL A 37 -1.00 -0.57 19.08
N SER A 38 -2.26 -0.94 19.18
CA SER A 38 -2.89 -2.06 18.50
C SER A 38 -3.59 -1.58 17.23
N PHE A 39 -3.20 -2.10 16.08
CA PHE A 39 -3.89 -1.76 14.82
C PHE A 39 -5.40 -2.07 14.89
N SER A 40 -5.78 -3.25 15.41
CA SER A 40 -7.18 -3.67 15.46
C SER A 40 -8.02 -2.87 16.46
N ALA A 41 -7.44 -2.48 17.60
CA ALA A 41 -8.18 -1.76 18.64
C ALA A 41 -8.15 -0.24 18.43
N ASP A 42 -7.02 0.31 18.00
CA ASP A 42 -6.81 1.76 17.98
C ASP A 42 -7.00 2.35 16.57
N ILE A 43 -6.55 1.67 15.52
CA ILE A 43 -6.46 2.25 14.17
C ILE A 43 -7.65 1.83 13.29
N ALA A 44 -8.02 0.56 13.30
CA ALA A 44 -9.09 0.03 12.44
C ALA A 44 -10.44 0.76 12.64
N PRO A 45 -10.89 1.09 13.87
CA PRO A 45 -12.12 1.85 14.06
C PRO A 45 -12.08 3.24 13.40
N ILE A 46 -10.95 3.93 13.48
CA ILE A 46 -10.75 5.26 12.88
C ILE A 46 -10.89 5.17 11.35
N LEU A 47 -10.22 4.19 10.73
CA LEU A 47 -10.27 3.99 9.27
C LEU A 47 -11.68 3.61 8.81
N THR A 48 -12.38 2.76 9.56
CA THR A 48 -13.74 2.36 9.21
C THR A 48 -14.75 3.49 9.38
N GLN A 49 -14.56 4.42 10.31
CA GLN A 49 -15.45 5.57 10.48
C GLN A 49 -15.23 6.65 9.41
N ASN A 50 -13.98 6.90 9.03
CA ASN A 50 -13.63 8.08 8.24
C ASN A 50 -13.32 7.78 6.77
N CYS A 51 -12.92 6.55 6.44
CA CYS A 51 -12.37 6.22 5.11
C CYS A 51 -13.22 5.21 4.33
N ASN A 52 -14.30 4.68 4.93
CA ASN A 52 -15.12 3.63 4.33
C ASN A 52 -15.91 4.05 3.08
N GLY A 53 -16.18 5.34 2.90
CA GLY A 53 -17.01 5.85 1.82
C GLY A 53 -16.42 5.62 0.43
N CYS A 54 -15.10 5.71 0.31
CA CYS A 54 -14.38 5.59 -0.97
C CYS A 54 -13.38 4.43 -1.03
N HIS A 55 -12.84 3.95 0.10
CA HIS A 55 -11.74 2.96 0.09
C HIS A 55 -12.12 1.56 0.57
N TYR A 56 -13.39 1.31 0.91
CA TYR A 56 -13.87 0.01 1.38
C TYR A 56 -14.84 -0.70 0.43
N LYS A 57 -15.63 0.01 -0.36
CA LYS A 57 -16.56 -0.63 -1.30
C LYS A 57 -15.85 -0.99 -2.59
N ALA A 58 -15.73 -2.28 -2.88
CA ALA A 58 -15.08 -2.84 -4.08
C ALA A 58 -15.53 -2.21 -5.41
N GLN A 59 -16.75 -1.67 -5.49
CA GLN A 59 -17.30 -1.03 -6.69
C GLN A 59 -17.00 0.47 -6.81
N ARG A 60 -16.41 1.09 -5.77
CA ARG A 60 -16.14 2.53 -5.67
C ARG A 60 -14.75 2.83 -5.11
N VAL A 61 -13.82 1.87 -5.16
CA VAL A 61 -12.44 2.08 -4.72
C VAL A 61 -11.78 3.13 -5.60
N GLN A 62 -11.69 4.36 -5.09
CA GLN A 62 -11.08 5.48 -5.81
C GLN A 62 -9.56 5.43 -5.67
N GLY A 63 -8.84 5.70 -6.76
CA GLY A 63 -7.39 5.85 -6.74
C GLY A 63 -6.61 4.58 -6.38
N GLY A 64 -7.15 3.39 -6.70
CA GLY A 64 -6.44 2.11 -6.52
C GLY A 64 -6.32 1.59 -5.08
N LEU A 65 -6.59 2.43 -4.08
CA LEU A 65 -6.36 2.12 -2.67
C LEU A 65 -7.51 1.36 -2.02
N ASN A 66 -7.25 0.11 -1.63
CA ASN A 66 -8.21 -0.76 -0.95
C ASN A 66 -7.86 -0.96 0.55
N MET A 67 -8.75 -0.51 1.43
CA MET A 67 -8.59 -0.59 2.89
C MET A 67 -9.44 -1.68 3.56
N THR A 68 -10.05 -2.60 2.82
CA THR A 68 -10.92 -3.65 3.41
C THR A 68 -10.16 -4.69 4.24
N SER A 69 -8.83 -4.75 4.08
CA SER A 69 -7.96 -5.62 4.87
C SER A 69 -6.64 -4.93 5.16
N PHE A 70 -5.97 -5.37 6.22
CA PHE A 70 -4.61 -4.90 6.53
C PHE A 70 -3.65 -5.13 5.36
N ALA A 71 -3.69 -6.30 4.72
CA ALA A 71 -2.81 -6.63 3.61
C ALA A 71 -3.01 -5.72 2.38
N THR A 72 -4.26 -5.40 2.04
CA THR A 72 -4.55 -4.48 0.92
C THR A 72 -4.21 -3.03 1.26
N LEU A 73 -4.37 -2.62 2.53
CA LEU A 73 -3.94 -1.30 3.00
C LEU A 73 -2.42 -1.11 2.84
N LEU A 74 -1.62 -2.10 3.25
CA LEU A 74 -0.15 -2.04 3.11
C LEU A 74 0.31 -2.04 1.65
N ARG A 75 -0.46 -2.68 0.76
CA ARG A 75 -0.14 -2.70 -0.69
C ARG A 75 -0.25 -1.30 -1.31
N GLY A 76 -1.08 -0.42 -0.76
CA GLY A 76 -1.33 0.91 -1.31
C GLY A 76 -2.27 0.90 -2.52
N GLY A 77 -2.27 2.01 -3.26
CA GLY A 77 -3.03 2.22 -4.50
C GLY A 77 -2.14 2.65 -5.66
#